data_AF-A0A2K8GKR3-F1
#
_entry.id   AF-A0A2K8GKR3-F1
#
_cell.length_a   1.000
_cell.length_b   1.000
_cell.length_c   1.000
_cell.angle_alpha   90.00
_cell.angle_beta   90.00
_cell.angle_gamma   90.00
#
_symmetry.space_group_name_H-M   'P 1'
#
loop_
_entity.id
_entity.type
_entity.pdbx_description
1 polymer ?
#
loop_
_entity_poly.entity_id
_entity_poly.type
_entity_poly.pdbx_seq_one_letter_code
_entity_poly.pdbx_strand_id
1 'polypeptide(L)'
;MGMPNFWIEDLLPKKYEKLYNIYNIVNNGLIFIFIGAELAGFYTQTNLTEKQKSEQLLYGLSHPILFTFYLVMTSHKHKGKDVMYDLVVELKKVYNDLDVEQQMISKLKSTLTALISFCAMSVVFYTCDAILLVIRTGTTFNVLILVWPDLDDRSNMAYLVRFVFYIFWWIFCSRVFAMYILIISVLACLSHQYKNLVGYFYGISEIFEEKINQEEKEKKYEEAFRVGIKLHVDTLRCTEDCRTICGGVFSGQIIFNITLLVVLLSQLVSTERTIMNLFAAGITATAILVSTAFFMWNAGDVTIEASNLATAMYFSGWYNCMGRSSVRIRKMVILSMMIAQKPVLMKGLGVIVLSYESYVSIVKSSYSAFSVIY
;
A
#
# COMPACT_ATOMS: atom_id res chain seq x y z
N MET A 1 14.55 -8.25 -0.45
CA MET A 1 15.13 -7.73 -1.71
C MET A 1 14.05 -6.95 -2.42
N GLY A 2 14.06 -5.62 -2.25
CA GLY A 2 13.05 -4.72 -2.83
C GLY A 2 13.15 -4.72 -4.36
N MET A 3 12.02 -4.54 -5.05
CA MET A 3 11.93 -4.47 -6.50
C MET A 3 12.92 -3.43 -7.06
N PRO A 4 14.08 -3.83 -7.62
CA PRO A 4 15.10 -2.88 -8.08
C PRO A 4 14.70 -2.20 -9.40
N ASN A 5 13.69 -2.76 -10.09
CA ASN A 5 13.36 -2.44 -11.47
C ASN A 5 12.32 -1.34 -11.67
N PHE A 6 11.76 -0.74 -10.61
CA PHE A 6 10.96 0.47 -10.83
C PHE A 6 11.81 1.64 -11.35
N TRP A 7 13.12 1.66 -11.07
CA TRP A 7 13.92 2.89 -11.20
C TRP A 7 15.09 2.81 -12.20
N ILE A 8 15.61 1.62 -12.50
CA ILE A 8 16.96 1.46 -13.09
C ILE A 8 16.93 0.74 -14.46
N GLU A 9 15.83 0.81 -15.22
CA GLU A 9 15.81 0.20 -16.56
C GLU A 9 16.78 0.91 -17.54
N ASP A 10 17.00 2.23 -17.40
CA ASP A 10 17.83 3.02 -18.33
C ASP A 10 19.33 3.08 -17.96
N LEU A 11 19.70 2.65 -16.75
CA LEU A 11 21.07 2.69 -16.23
C LEU A 11 21.78 1.33 -16.31
N LEU A 12 21.03 0.24 -16.56
CA LEU A 12 21.58 -1.11 -16.58
C LEU A 12 21.87 -1.57 -18.02
N PRO A 13 22.95 -2.33 -18.26
CA PRO A 13 23.23 -2.89 -19.58
C PRO A 13 22.05 -3.74 -20.07
N LYS A 14 21.68 -3.65 -21.35
CA LYS A 14 20.60 -4.45 -21.97
C LYS A 14 20.69 -5.96 -21.71
N LYS A 15 21.91 -6.48 -21.50
CA LYS A 15 22.15 -7.87 -21.10
C LYS A 15 21.62 -8.19 -19.69
N TYR A 16 21.77 -7.27 -18.74
CA TYR A 16 21.27 -7.40 -17.37
C TYR A 16 19.74 -7.35 -17.34
N GLU A 17 19.14 -6.44 -18.11
CA GLU A 17 17.68 -6.36 -18.25
C GLU A 17 17.08 -7.68 -18.77
N LYS A 18 17.70 -8.28 -19.79
CA LYS A 18 17.27 -9.59 -20.32
C LYS A 18 17.40 -10.72 -19.31
N LEU A 19 18.52 -10.79 -18.59
CA LEU A 19 18.74 -11.78 -17.52
C LEU A 19 17.72 -11.63 -16.38
N TYR A 20 17.44 -10.39 -15.98
CA TYR A 20 16.49 -10.09 -14.93
C TYR A 20 15.05 -10.41 -15.34
N ASN A 21 14.66 -10.13 -16.60
CA ASN A 21 13.36 -10.51 -17.12
C ASN A 21 13.17 -12.04 -17.12
N ILE A 22 14.19 -12.80 -17.52
CA ILE A 22 14.19 -14.26 -17.43
C ILE A 22 14.04 -14.71 -15.97
N TYR A 23 14.83 -14.13 -15.07
CA TYR A 23 14.74 -14.42 -13.63
C TYR A 23 13.33 -14.17 -13.07
N ASN A 24 12.70 -13.05 -13.44
CA ASN A 24 11.34 -12.74 -12.99
C ASN A 24 10.29 -13.71 -13.54
N ILE A 25 10.38 -14.09 -14.82
CA ILE A 25 9.46 -15.07 -15.42
C ILE A 25 9.59 -16.41 -14.69
N VAL A 26 10.83 -16.89 -14.49
CA VAL A 26 11.09 -18.14 -13.78
C VAL A 26 10.57 -18.07 -12.35
N ASN A 27 10.87 -17.00 -11.62
CA ASN A 27 10.44 -16.84 -10.23
C ASN A 27 8.91 -16.76 -10.11
N ASN A 28 8.24 -16.04 -11.01
CA ASN A 28 6.77 -16.00 -11.05
C ASN A 28 6.18 -17.38 -11.33
N GLY A 29 6.77 -18.15 -12.26
CA GLY A 29 6.37 -19.54 -12.52
C GLY A 29 6.54 -20.43 -11.28
N LEU A 30 7.65 -20.29 -10.56
CA LEU A 30 7.89 -21.02 -9.30
C LEU A 30 6.89 -20.64 -8.20
N ILE A 31 6.53 -19.37 -8.07
CA ILE A 31 5.48 -18.92 -7.13
C ILE A 31 4.11 -19.49 -7.52
N PHE A 32 3.78 -19.53 -8.81
CA PHE A 32 2.55 -20.19 -9.27
C PHE A 32 2.52 -21.67 -8.92
N ILE A 33 3.63 -22.39 -9.12
CA ILE A 33 3.75 -23.80 -8.72
C ILE A 33 3.62 -23.95 -7.21
N PHE A 34 4.24 -23.05 -6.43
CA PHE A 34 4.14 -23.03 -4.98
C PHE A 34 2.69 -22.85 -4.49
N ILE A 35 1.98 -21.84 -4.99
CA ILE A 35 0.58 -21.60 -4.65
C ILE A 35 -0.31 -22.77 -5.13
N GLY A 36 -0.03 -23.31 -6.32
CA GLY A 36 -0.73 -24.48 -6.85
C GLY A 36 -0.52 -25.72 -5.97
N ALA A 37 0.69 -25.95 -5.48
CA ALA A 37 1.00 -27.04 -4.55
C ALA A 37 0.30 -26.88 -3.20
N GLU A 38 0.15 -25.64 -2.73
CA GLU A 38 -0.58 -25.33 -1.51
C GLU A 38 -2.09 -25.59 -1.68
N LEU A 39 -2.69 -25.12 -2.79
CA LEU A 39 -4.09 -25.37 -3.11
C LEU A 39 -4.37 -26.86 -3.34
N ALA A 40 -3.45 -27.59 -3.99
CA ALA A 40 -3.56 -29.03 -4.16
C ALA A 40 -3.47 -29.78 -2.81
N GLY A 41 -2.81 -29.19 -1.81
CA GLY A 41 -2.76 -29.71 -0.45
C GLY A 41 -4.14 -29.91 0.19
N PHE A 42 -5.16 -29.12 -0.17
CA PHE A 42 -6.54 -29.32 0.35
C PHE A 42 -7.13 -30.67 -0.04
N TYR A 43 -6.65 -31.26 -1.15
CA TYR A 43 -7.17 -32.52 -1.67
C TYR A 43 -6.32 -33.71 -1.27
N THR A 44 -5.01 -33.53 -1.06
CA THR A 44 -4.10 -34.63 -0.75
C THR A 44 -3.86 -34.83 0.74
N GLN A 45 -3.94 -33.78 1.55
CA GLN A 45 -3.67 -33.84 2.99
C GLN A 45 -4.98 -34.02 3.77
N THR A 46 -5.33 -35.27 4.11
CA THR A 46 -6.60 -35.59 4.79
C THR A 46 -6.49 -35.68 6.30
N ASN A 47 -5.29 -35.97 6.83
CA ASN A 47 -5.05 -36.21 8.26
C ASN A 47 -4.46 -34.98 8.95
N LEU A 48 -5.22 -33.87 8.95
CA LEU A 48 -4.80 -32.61 9.56
C LEU A 48 -5.41 -32.43 10.95
N THR A 49 -4.63 -31.89 11.88
CA THR A 49 -5.18 -31.32 13.12
C THR A 49 -6.06 -30.09 12.80
N GLU A 50 -6.98 -29.72 13.70
CA GLU A 50 -7.82 -28.51 13.52
C GLU A 50 -6.97 -27.25 13.30
N LYS A 51 -5.84 -27.12 14.02
CA LYS A 51 -4.90 -26.02 13.83
C LYS A 51 -4.32 -26.01 12.41
N GLN A 52 -3.81 -27.15 11.94
CA GLN A 52 -3.24 -27.29 10.61
C GLN A 52 -4.27 -27.03 9.50
N LYS A 53 -5.50 -27.53 9.65
CA LYS A 53 -6.59 -27.28 8.71
C LYS A 53 -6.92 -25.79 8.61
N SER A 54 -6.91 -25.09 9.75
CA SER A 54 -7.09 -23.65 9.79
C SER A 54 -5.93 -22.88 9.15
N GLU A 55 -4.68 -23.28 9.42
CA GLU A 55 -3.49 -22.70 8.78
C GLU A 55 -3.49 -22.93 7.25
N GLN A 56 -3.89 -24.12 6.81
CA GLN A 56 -4.08 -24.43 5.39
C GLN A 56 -5.12 -23.51 4.75
N LEU A 57 -6.25 -23.29 5.43
CA LEU A 57 -7.29 -22.37 4.97
C LEU A 57 -6.79 -20.93 4.89
N LEU A 58 -6.06 -20.47 5.92
CA LEU A 58 -5.51 -19.13 6.00
C LEU A 58 -4.53 -18.86 4.86
N TYR A 59 -3.52 -19.72 4.69
CA TYR A 59 -2.51 -19.54 3.65
C TYR A 59 -3.09 -19.78 2.25
N GLY A 60 -3.90 -20.83 2.08
CA GLY A 60 -4.51 -21.18 0.81
C GLY A 60 -5.47 -20.13 0.25
N LEU A 61 -6.10 -19.32 1.11
CA LEU A 61 -6.88 -18.15 0.70
C LEU A 61 -6.02 -16.89 0.54
N SER A 62 -5.09 -16.66 1.46
CA SER A 62 -4.29 -15.42 1.49
C SER A 62 -3.29 -15.33 0.34
N HIS A 63 -2.54 -16.39 0.05
CA HIS A 63 -1.46 -16.36 -0.92
C HIS A 63 -1.91 -16.10 -2.36
N PRO A 64 -3.00 -16.73 -2.88
CA PRO A 64 -3.54 -16.37 -4.19
C PRO A 64 -3.93 -14.88 -4.27
N ILE A 65 -4.65 -14.36 -3.26
CA ILE A 65 -5.08 -12.96 -3.23
C ILE A 65 -3.86 -12.03 -3.23
N LEU A 66 -2.90 -12.25 -2.33
CA LEU A 66 -1.66 -11.46 -2.26
C LEU A 66 -0.79 -11.57 -3.51
N PHE A 67 -0.88 -12.67 -4.25
CA PHE A 67 -0.19 -12.80 -5.51
C PHE A 67 -0.87 -12.01 -6.63
N THR A 68 -2.21 -11.97 -6.67
CA THR A 68 -2.93 -11.12 -7.64
C THR A 68 -2.59 -9.64 -7.46
N PHE A 69 -2.35 -9.19 -6.23
CA PHE A 69 -1.87 -7.85 -5.90
C PHE A 69 -0.55 -7.54 -6.61
N TYR A 70 0.41 -8.45 -6.50
CA TYR A 70 1.69 -8.35 -7.19
C TYR A 70 1.52 -8.31 -8.73
N LEU A 71 0.66 -9.16 -9.29
CA LEU A 71 0.39 -9.18 -10.72
C LEU A 71 -0.24 -7.88 -11.23
N VAL A 72 -1.22 -7.32 -10.51
CA VAL A 72 -1.85 -6.04 -10.83
C VAL A 72 -0.84 -4.89 -10.78
N MET A 73 0.04 -4.86 -9.79
CA MET A 73 1.07 -3.82 -9.72
C MET A 73 2.13 -3.96 -10.82
N THR A 74 2.49 -5.20 -11.16
CA THR A 74 3.46 -5.47 -12.23
C THR A 74 2.89 -5.12 -13.60
N SER A 75 1.60 -5.34 -13.84
CA SER A 75 0.96 -4.94 -15.11
C SER A 75 0.90 -3.42 -15.28
N HIS A 76 0.90 -2.67 -14.18
CA HIS A 76 0.94 -1.21 -14.16
C HIS A 76 2.34 -0.63 -13.90
N LYS A 77 3.42 -1.42 -14.03
CA LYS A 77 4.78 -1.00 -13.64
C LYS A 77 5.22 0.34 -14.24
N HIS A 78 4.94 0.58 -15.52
CA HIS A 78 5.36 1.79 -16.22
C HIS A 78 4.63 3.02 -15.68
N LYS A 79 3.30 2.94 -15.57
CA LYS A 79 2.51 4.01 -14.96
C LYS A 79 2.91 4.28 -13.51
N GLY A 80 3.21 3.24 -12.73
CA GLY A 80 3.70 3.38 -11.36
C GLY A 80 5.05 4.10 -11.27
N LYS A 81 5.97 3.83 -12.21
CA LYS A 81 7.24 4.55 -12.32
C LYS A 81 7.01 6.02 -12.66
N ASP A 82 6.16 6.30 -13.64
CA ASP A 82 5.89 7.66 -14.12
C ASP A 82 5.26 8.52 -13.00
N VAL A 83 4.22 8.00 -12.32
CA VAL A 83 3.57 8.72 -11.20
C VAL A 83 4.56 9.01 -10.08
N MET A 84 5.41 8.04 -9.73
CA MET A 84 6.42 8.23 -8.70
C MET A 84 7.47 9.27 -9.10
N TYR A 85 7.90 9.26 -10.37
CA TYR A 85 8.82 10.26 -10.88
C TYR A 85 8.19 11.66 -10.86
N ASP A 86 6.95 11.78 -11.28
CA ASP A 86 6.22 13.05 -11.27
C ASP A 86 6.08 13.61 -9.84
N LEU A 87 5.71 12.76 -8.87
CA LEU A 87 5.54 13.15 -7.47
C LEU A 87 6.85 13.50 -6.76
N VAL A 88 7.93 12.79 -7.05
CA VAL A 88 9.21 12.94 -6.32
C VAL A 88 10.15 13.93 -7.01
N VAL A 89 10.01 14.14 -8.32
CA VAL A 89 10.94 14.94 -9.11
C VAL A 89 10.23 16.11 -9.79
N GLU A 90 9.34 15.86 -10.75
CA GLU A 90 8.81 16.93 -11.61
C GLU A 90 8.02 17.99 -10.86
N LEU A 91 7.07 17.58 -10.01
CA LEU A 91 6.23 18.51 -9.27
C LEU A 91 7.03 19.33 -8.25
N LYS A 92 8.05 18.71 -7.64
CA LYS A 92 8.92 19.36 -6.66
C LYS A 92 9.88 20.38 -7.25
N LYS A 93 10.20 20.30 -8.55
CA LYS A 93 11.04 21.32 -9.23
C LYS A 93 10.41 22.71 -9.19
N VAL A 94 9.08 22.79 -9.16
CA VAL A 94 8.36 24.06 -9.21
C VAL A 94 8.18 24.64 -7.81
N TYR A 95 7.73 23.81 -6.86
CA TYR A 95 7.61 24.21 -5.46
C TYR A 95 7.76 23.00 -4.55
N ASN A 96 8.58 23.15 -3.51
CA ASN A 96 8.78 22.13 -2.50
C ASN A 96 9.12 22.81 -1.17
N ASP A 97 8.26 22.62 -0.19
CA ASP A 97 8.53 23.01 1.18
C ASP A 97 9.39 21.93 1.84
N LEU A 98 10.58 22.32 2.31
CA LEU A 98 11.56 21.42 2.90
C LEU A 98 11.06 20.80 4.22
N ASP A 99 10.27 21.54 5.00
CA ASP A 99 9.71 21.03 6.25
C ASP A 99 8.63 19.97 5.97
N VAL A 100 7.81 20.21 4.94
CA VAL A 100 6.81 19.24 4.47
C VAL A 100 7.50 17.99 3.91
N GLU A 101 8.58 18.14 3.16
CA GLU A 101 9.36 17.02 2.65
C GLU A 101 10.02 16.21 3.77
N GLN A 102 10.60 16.87 4.77
CA GLN A 102 11.20 16.19 5.91
C GLN A 102 10.15 15.42 6.73
N GLN A 103 8.95 16.00 6.90
CA GLN A 103 7.81 15.31 7.52
C GLN A 103 7.39 14.07 6.72
N MET A 104 7.32 14.19 5.37
CA MET A 104 7.02 13.08 4.47
C MET A 104 8.03 11.93 4.64
N ILE A 105 9.32 12.26 4.59
CA ILE A 105 10.41 11.26 4.70
C ILE A 105 10.38 10.60 6.08
N SER A 106 10.18 11.38 7.14
CA SER A 106 10.10 10.86 8.51
C SER A 106 8.91 9.90 8.69
N LYS A 107 7.72 10.30 8.22
CA LYS A 107 6.51 9.46 8.25
C LYS A 107 6.72 8.18 7.44
N LEU A 108 7.24 8.29 6.22
CA LEU A 108 7.56 7.12 5.39
C LEU A 108 8.55 6.19 6.08
N LYS A 109 9.66 6.70 6.60
CA LYS A 109 10.66 5.88 7.29
C LYS A 109 10.05 5.15 8.48
N SER A 110 9.22 5.82 9.28
CA SER A 110 8.52 5.22 10.41
C SER A 110 7.56 4.10 9.96
N THR A 111 6.69 4.39 8.99
CA THR A 111 5.72 3.41 8.46
C THR A 111 6.40 2.20 7.83
N LEU A 112 7.46 2.42 7.05
CA LEU A 112 8.22 1.35 6.40
C LEU A 112 8.95 0.47 7.43
N THR A 113 9.55 1.10 8.45
CA THR A 113 10.22 0.37 9.53
C THR A 113 9.22 -0.48 10.32
N ALA A 114 8.05 0.07 10.64
CA ALA A 114 6.98 -0.66 11.33
C ALA A 114 6.46 -1.83 10.48
N LEU A 115 6.23 -1.63 9.18
CA LEU A 115 5.77 -2.70 8.30
C LEU A 115 6.82 -3.82 8.25
N ILE A 116 8.07 -3.50 7.95
CA ILE A 116 9.16 -4.49 7.88
C ILE A 116 9.33 -5.24 9.21
N SER A 117 9.22 -4.55 10.35
CA SER A 117 9.35 -5.19 11.66
C SER A 117 8.21 -6.16 11.95
N PHE A 118 6.95 -5.78 11.72
CA PHE A 118 5.80 -6.69 11.90
C PHE A 118 5.90 -7.92 11.00
N CYS A 119 6.36 -7.73 9.75
CA CYS A 119 6.53 -8.81 8.79
C CYS A 119 7.62 -9.78 9.22
N ALA A 120 8.81 -9.26 9.54
CA ALA A 120 9.92 -10.08 10.01
C ALA A 120 9.52 -10.84 11.29
N MET A 121 8.85 -10.15 12.22
CA MET A 121 8.38 -10.72 13.46
C MET A 121 7.39 -11.87 13.20
N SER A 122 6.36 -11.67 12.39
CA SER A 122 5.38 -12.72 12.06
C SER A 122 6.05 -13.97 11.50
N VAL A 123 6.96 -13.82 10.54
CA VAL A 123 7.67 -14.95 9.93
C VAL A 123 8.57 -15.68 10.95
N VAL A 124 9.29 -14.94 11.80
CA VAL A 124 10.10 -15.53 12.88
C VAL A 124 9.21 -16.31 13.86
N PHE A 125 8.08 -15.76 14.29
CA PHE A 125 7.20 -16.42 15.24
C PHE A 125 6.60 -17.72 14.68
N TYR A 126 6.13 -17.72 13.43
CA TYR A 126 5.66 -18.95 12.78
C TYR A 126 6.77 -20.00 12.66
N THR A 127 8.00 -19.56 12.37
CA THR A 127 9.16 -20.47 12.30
C THR A 127 9.49 -21.05 13.67
N CYS A 128 9.50 -20.22 14.71
CA CYS A 128 9.73 -20.65 16.09
C CYS A 128 8.65 -21.63 16.58
N ASP A 129 7.38 -21.36 16.28
CA ASP A 129 6.27 -22.26 16.62
C ASP A 129 6.43 -23.62 15.94
N ALA A 130 6.76 -23.64 14.64
CA ALA A 130 7.02 -24.89 13.92
C ALA A 130 8.22 -25.67 14.51
N ILE A 131 9.32 -25.00 14.88
CA ILE A 131 10.47 -25.64 15.53
C ILE A 131 10.08 -26.20 16.90
N LEU A 132 9.35 -25.44 17.71
CA LEU A 132 8.90 -25.88 19.03
C LEU A 132 7.96 -27.08 18.95
N LEU A 133 7.11 -27.14 17.92
CA LEU A 133 6.25 -28.28 17.66
C LEU A 133 7.10 -29.53 17.38
N VAL A 134 8.09 -29.43 16.48
CA VAL A 134 9.03 -30.53 16.21
C VAL A 134 9.71 -31.03 17.49
N ILE A 135 10.16 -30.11 18.36
CA ILE A 135 10.84 -30.47 19.62
C ILE A 135 9.89 -31.15 20.61
N ARG A 136 8.64 -30.67 20.74
CA ARG A 136 7.69 -31.16 21.75
C ARG A 136 7.02 -32.47 21.38
N THR A 137 6.59 -32.61 20.13
CA THR A 137 5.78 -33.74 19.68
C THR A 137 6.54 -34.70 18.77
N GLY A 138 7.78 -34.35 18.37
CA GLY A 138 8.58 -35.17 17.44
C GLY A 138 7.99 -35.22 16.03
N THR A 139 7.11 -34.26 15.67
CA THR A 139 6.54 -34.13 14.33
C THR A 139 7.55 -33.53 13.36
N THR A 140 7.24 -33.56 12.06
CA THR A 140 8.10 -32.96 11.04
C THR A 140 7.93 -31.43 11.00
N PHE A 141 8.97 -30.71 10.56
CA PHE A 141 8.95 -29.26 10.44
C PHE A 141 8.08 -28.84 9.25
N ASN A 142 6.87 -28.35 9.53
CA ASN A 142 5.97 -27.83 8.49
C ASN A 142 5.46 -26.45 8.92
N VAL A 143 5.82 -25.43 8.14
CA VAL A 143 5.23 -24.09 8.24
C VAL A 143 4.04 -23.95 7.28
N LEU A 144 4.02 -24.76 6.22
CA LEU A 144 3.04 -24.73 5.14
C LEU A 144 2.59 -26.15 4.85
N ILE A 145 1.32 -26.30 4.48
CA ILE A 145 0.72 -27.59 4.15
C ILE A 145 0.63 -27.68 2.63
N LEU A 146 1.52 -28.47 2.05
CA LEU A 146 1.68 -28.62 0.60
C LEU A 146 1.15 -29.96 0.12
N VAL A 147 0.97 -30.09 -1.19
CA VAL A 147 0.56 -31.34 -1.84
C VAL A 147 1.48 -32.52 -1.49
N TRP A 148 2.78 -32.27 -1.44
CA TRP A 148 3.84 -33.20 -1.07
C TRP A 148 5.03 -32.37 -0.53
N PRO A 149 5.77 -32.82 0.49
CA PRO A 149 5.69 -34.13 1.17
C PRO A 149 4.51 -34.27 2.14
N ASP A 150 4.09 -35.51 2.38
CA ASP A 150 3.12 -35.83 3.43
C ASP A 150 3.68 -35.41 4.81
N LEU A 151 2.82 -35.01 5.74
CA LEU A 151 3.22 -34.51 7.06
C LEU A 151 4.01 -35.55 7.85
N ASP A 152 3.69 -36.83 7.71
CA ASP A 152 4.38 -37.90 8.44
C ASP A 152 5.63 -38.43 7.72
N ASP A 153 5.93 -37.94 6.50
CA ASP A 153 7.11 -38.38 5.74
C ASP A 153 8.40 -37.84 6.37
N ARG A 154 9.23 -38.76 6.90
CA ARG A 154 10.52 -38.47 7.54
C ARG A 154 11.72 -38.76 6.63
N SER A 155 11.50 -38.97 5.33
CA SER A 155 12.59 -39.19 4.38
C SER A 155 13.47 -37.95 4.22
N ASN A 156 14.76 -38.15 3.91
CA ASN A 156 15.70 -37.04 3.68
C ASN A 156 15.25 -36.14 2.52
N MET A 157 14.58 -36.72 1.52
CA MET A 157 14.01 -35.97 0.38
C MET A 157 12.85 -35.08 0.81
N ALA A 158 11.98 -35.56 1.70
CA ALA A 158 10.89 -34.76 2.25
C ALA A 158 11.43 -33.53 3.01
N TYR A 159 12.46 -33.70 3.85
CA TYR A 159 13.08 -32.56 4.54
C TYR A 159 13.72 -31.54 3.59
N LEU A 160 14.42 -32.00 2.55
CA LEU A 160 15.01 -31.11 1.55
C LEU A 160 13.93 -30.26 0.85
N VAL A 161 12.82 -30.88 0.47
CA VAL A 161 11.73 -30.20 -0.24
C VAL A 161 11.01 -29.20 0.65
N ARG A 162 10.72 -29.56 1.91
CA ARG A 162 10.16 -28.61 2.91
C ARG A 162 11.05 -27.39 3.09
N PHE A 163 12.37 -27.58 3.17
CA PHE A 163 13.33 -26.48 3.28
C PHE A 163 13.33 -25.57 2.04
N VAL A 164 13.30 -26.17 0.85
CA VAL A 164 13.21 -25.41 -0.42
C VAL A 164 11.93 -24.58 -0.48
N PHE A 165 10.78 -25.15 -0.15
CA PHE A 165 9.52 -24.42 -0.13
C PHE A 165 9.46 -23.34 0.95
N TYR A 166 10.08 -23.58 2.10
CA TYR A 166 10.22 -22.56 3.13
C TYR A 166 11.02 -21.34 2.62
N ILE A 167 12.10 -21.55 1.87
CA ILE A 167 12.83 -20.44 1.21
C ILE A 167 11.93 -19.72 0.19
N PHE A 168 11.16 -20.46 -0.61
CA PHE A 168 10.23 -19.85 -1.58
C PHE A 168 9.16 -19.00 -0.91
N TRP A 169 8.65 -19.44 0.23
CA TRP A 169 7.69 -18.66 1.01
C TRP A 169 8.29 -17.33 1.50
N TRP A 170 9.52 -17.33 1.99
CA TRP A 170 10.23 -16.08 2.33
C TRP A 170 10.37 -15.14 1.14
N ILE A 171 10.72 -15.68 -0.04
CA ILE A 171 10.82 -14.89 -1.27
C ILE A 171 9.45 -14.29 -1.62
N PHE A 172 8.38 -15.10 -1.57
CA PHE A 172 7.02 -14.67 -1.80
C PHE A 172 6.58 -13.54 -0.86
N CYS A 173 6.73 -13.74 0.46
CA CYS A 173 6.42 -12.73 1.47
C CYS A 173 7.18 -11.43 1.20
N SER A 174 8.47 -11.49 0.90
CA SER A 174 9.28 -10.30 0.62
C SER A 174 8.77 -9.48 -0.58
N ARG A 175 8.20 -10.14 -1.60
CA ARG A 175 7.64 -9.48 -2.78
C ARG A 175 6.33 -8.78 -2.48
N VAL A 176 5.46 -9.46 -1.73
CA VAL A 176 4.20 -8.87 -1.25
C VAL A 176 4.47 -7.62 -0.42
N PHE A 177 5.44 -7.66 0.49
CA PHE A 177 5.80 -6.49 1.29
C PHE A 177 6.46 -5.37 0.48
N ALA A 178 7.31 -5.69 -0.50
CA ALA A 178 7.85 -4.68 -1.40
C ALA A 178 6.74 -3.91 -2.15
N MET A 179 5.66 -4.60 -2.49
CA MET A 179 4.49 -4.00 -3.13
C MET A 179 3.70 -3.11 -2.16
N TYR A 180 3.46 -3.57 -0.92
CA TYR A 180 2.84 -2.75 0.12
C TYR A 180 3.61 -1.45 0.37
N ILE A 181 4.94 -1.55 0.46
CA ILE A 181 5.86 -0.41 0.59
C ILE A 181 5.67 0.59 -0.54
N LEU A 182 5.58 0.11 -1.79
CA LEU A 182 5.45 0.96 -2.96
C LEU A 182 4.13 1.73 -2.94
N ILE A 183 3.01 1.07 -2.65
CA ILE A 183 1.70 1.74 -2.62
C ILE A 183 1.61 2.78 -1.50
N ILE A 184 2.06 2.41 -0.30
CA ILE A 184 2.10 3.34 0.83
C ILE A 184 2.96 4.56 0.47
N SER A 185 4.07 4.33 -0.22
CA SER A 185 4.97 5.40 -0.66
C SER A 185 4.32 6.34 -1.66
N VAL A 186 3.66 5.80 -2.71
CA VAL A 186 2.92 6.62 -3.70
C VAL A 186 1.85 7.46 -3.02
N LEU A 187 1.04 6.86 -2.14
CA LEU A 187 -0.04 7.56 -1.45
C LEU A 187 0.46 8.65 -0.50
N ALA A 188 1.53 8.35 0.25
CA ALA A 188 2.13 9.34 1.14
C ALA A 188 2.71 10.52 0.34
N CYS A 189 3.44 10.24 -0.75
CA CYS A 189 3.95 11.30 -1.64
C CYS A 189 2.81 12.15 -2.22
N LEU A 190 1.72 11.52 -2.66
CA LEU A 190 0.57 12.22 -3.19
C LEU A 190 -0.12 13.11 -2.14
N SER A 191 -0.30 12.62 -0.92
CA SER A 191 -0.87 13.41 0.19
C SER A 191 0.00 14.63 0.50
N HIS A 192 1.32 14.45 0.60
CA HIS A 192 2.23 15.56 0.84
C HIS A 192 2.34 16.52 -0.34
N GLN A 193 2.13 16.04 -1.57
CA GLN A 193 2.06 16.92 -2.73
C GLN A 193 0.85 17.86 -2.66
N TYR A 194 -0.31 17.39 -2.18
CA TYR A 194 -1.45 18.29 -1.89
C TYR A 194 -1.12 19.29 -0.79
N LYS A 195 -0.40 18.86 0.26
CA LYS A 195 0.06 19.76 1.33
C LYS A 195 1.03 20.83 0.82
N ASN A 196 1.98 20.47 -0.05
CA ASN A 196 2.87 21.41 -0.74
C ASN A 196 2.07 22.40 -1.58
N LEU A 197 1.06 21.93 -2.32
CA LEU A 197 0.22 22.79 -3.15
C LEU A 197 -0.60 23.77 -2.29
N VAL A 198 -1.10 23.33 -1.14
CA VAL A 198 -1.74 24.20 -0.14
C VAL A 198 -0.76 25.28 0.34
N GLY A 199 0.45 24.90 0.73
CA GLY A 199 1.51 25.84 1.14
C GLY A 199 1.86 26.84 0.04
N TYR A 200 1.96 26.37 -1.21
CA TYR A 200 2.20 27.22 -2.37
C TYR A 200 1.14 28.33 -2.49
N PHE A 201 -0.15 27.97 -2.46
CA PHE A 201 -1.22 28.96 -2.62
C PHE A 201 -1.27 29.98 -1.49
N TYR A 202 -0.97 29.58 -0.24
CA TYR A 202 -0.84 30.54 0.87
C TYR A 202 0.34 31.50 0.63
N GLY A 203 1.49 30.97 0.20
CA GLY A 203 2.70 31.76 -0.06
C GLY A 203 2.56 32.78 -1.20
N ILE A 204 1.63 32.58 -2.15
CA ILE A 204 1.36 33.58 -3.21
C ILE A 204 1.00 34.96 -2.62
N SER A 205 0.37 34.99 -1.44
CA SER A 205 -0.06 36.24 -0.81
C SER A 205 1.10 37.18 -0.44
N GLU A 206 2.29 36.63 -0.21
CA GLU A 206 3.51 37.36 0.15
C GLU A 206 3.97 38.33 -0.95
N ILE A 207 3.59 38.09 -2.21
CA ILE A 207 3.86 39.00 -3.35
C ILE A 207 3.34 40.41 -3.06
N PHE A 208 2.26 40.54 -2.29
CA PHE A 208 1.67 41.84 -1.97
C PHE A 208 2.45 42.62 -0.90
N GLU A 209 3.35 41.98 -0.16
CA GLU A 209 4.23 42.61 0.82
C GLU A 209 5.50 43.22 0.18
N GLU A 210 5.83 42.81 -1.04
CA GLU A 210 6.98 43.34 -1.78
C GLU A 210 6.89 44.85 -2.00
N LYS A 211 8.01 45.57 -1.91
CA LYS A 211 8.07 47.03 -2.16
C LYS A 211 8.17 47.37 -3.65
N ILE A 212 7.26 46.84 -4.46
CA ILE A 212 7.18 47.07 -5.91
C ILE A 212 5.84 47.73 -6.29
N ASN A 213 5.71 48.16 -7.54
CA ASN A 213 4.49 48.79 -8.05
C ASN A 213 3.31 47.80 -8.07
N GLN A 214 2.09 48.29 -7.84
CA GLN A 214 0.87 47.48 -7.77
C GLN A 214 0.61 46.68 -9.05
N GLU A 215 0.81 47.28 -10.23
CA GLU A 215 0.63 46.60 -11.51
C GLU A 215 1.59 45.40 -11.66
N GLU A 216 2.81 45.53 -11.14
CA GLU A 216 3.80 44.46 -11.17
C GLU A 216 3.47 43.35 -10.18
N LYS A 217 2.95 43.68 -8.99
CA LYS A 217 2.41 42.70 -8.02
C LYS A 217 1.31 41.86 -8.63
N GLU A 218 0.35 42.51 -9.29
CA GLU A 218 -0.81 41.84 -9.88
C GLU A 218 -0.38 40.92 -11.05
N LYS A 219 0.61 41.35 -11.83
CA LYS A 219 1.17 40.51 -12.89
C LYS A 219 1.90 39.28 -12.32
N LYS A 220 2.77 39.47 -11.32
CA LYS A 220 3.44 38.36 -10.62
C LYS A 220 2.44 37.41 -9.98
N TYR A 221 1.41 37.94 -9.32
CA TYR A 221 0.34 37.15 -8.73
C TYR A 221 -0.35 36.29 -9.78
N GLU A 222 -0.73 36.88 -10.92
CA GLU A 222 -1.42 36.13 -11.98
C GLU A 222 -0.55 35.02 -12.58
N GLU A 223 0.75 35.29 -12.78
CA GLU A 223 1.70 34.29 -13.25
C GLU A 223 1.87 33.15 -12.23
N ALA A 224 2.05 33.48 -10.95
CA ALA A 224 2.14 32.49 -9.87
C ALA A 224 0.85 31.66 -9.74
N PHE A 225 -0.32 32.30 -9.80
CA PHE A 225 -1.59 31.59 -9.71
C PHE A 225 -1.78 30.62 -10.89
N ARG A 226 -1.37 30.99 -12.11
CA ARG A 226 -1.35 30.09 -13.27
C ARG A 226 -0.43 28.90 -13.08
N VAL A 227 0.74 29.10 -12.49
CA VAL A 227 1.66 28.01 -12.13
C VAL A 227 1.01 27.08 -11.11
N GLY A 228 0.35 27.63 -10.08
CA GLY A 228 -0.41 26.85 -9.10
C GLY A 228 -1.55 26.02 -9.72
N ILE A 229 -2.29 26.58 -10.68
CA ILE A 229 -3.31 25.82 -11.43
C ILE A 229 -2.69 24.66 -12.17
N LYS A 230 -1.56 24.87 -12.85
CA LYS A 230 -0.85 23.81 -13.56
C LYS A 230 -0.42 22.70 -12.61
N LEU A 231 0.17 23.05 -11.47
CA LEU A 231 0.52 22.10 -10.42
C LEU A 231 -0.69 21.33 -9.90
N HIS A 232 -1.84 22.00 -9.73
CA HIS A 232 -3.07 21.33 -9.32
C HIS A 232 -3.54 20.30 -10.35
N VAL A 233 -3.54 20.65 -11.64
CA VAL A 233 -3.92 19.77 -12.75
C VAL A 233 -2.99 18.56 -12.82
N ASP A 234 -1.68 18.78 -12.74
CA ASP A 234 -0.69 17.70 -12.79
C ASP A 234 -0.80 16.79 -11.55
N THR A 235 -1.10 17.35 -10.38
CA THR A 235 -1.38 16.58 -9.15
C THR A 235 -2.67 15.76 -9.28
N LEU A 236 -3.74 16.32 -9.88
CA LEU A 236 -4.99 15.58 -10.14
C LEU A 236 -4.77 14.42 -11.13
N ARG A 237 -3.89 14.61 -12.12
CA ARG A 237 -3.49 13.53 -13.03
C ARG A 237 -2.76 12.41 -12.28
N CYS A 238 -1.79 12.76 -11.42
CA CYS A 238 -1.10 11.78 -10.58
C CYS A 238 -2.08 11.01 -9.68
N THR A 239 -3.09 11.69 -9.13
CA THR A 239 -4.17 11.05 -8.36
C THR A 239 -4.92 10.02 -9.20
N GLU A 240 -5.32 10.36 -10.43
CA GLU A 240 -6.09 9.46 -11.28
C GLU A 240 -5.27 8.24 -11.75
N ASP A 241 -4.00 8.46 -12.07
CA ASP A 241 -3.08 7.37 -12.37
C ASP A 241 -2.87 6.48 -11.13
N CYS A 242 -2.71 7.06 -9.94
CA CYS A 242 -2.64 6.32 -8.68
C CYS A 242 -3.90 5.49 -8.41
N ARG A 243 -5.10 6.02 -8.70
CA ARG A 243 -6.35 5.25 -8.59
C ARG A 243 -6.37 4.06 -9.53
N THR A 244 -5.90 4.25 -10.76
CA THR A 244 -5.83 3.17 -11.77
C THR A 244 -4.88 2.07 -11.33
N ILE A 245 -3.70 2.45 -10.83
CA ILE A 245 -2.65 1.51 -10.39
C ILE A 245 -3.10 0.75 -9.13
N CYS A 246 -3.60 1.47 -8.12
CA CYS A 246 -3.85 0.91 -6.80
C CYS A 246 -5.28 0.40 -6.59
N GLY A 247 -6.24 0.73 -7.47
CA GLY A 247 -7.67 0.44 -7.26
C GLY A 247 -7.97 -1.06 -7.14
N GLY A 248 -7.34 -1.89 -7.96
CA GLY A 248 -7.46 -3.35 -7.87
C GLY A 248 -6.92 -3.89 -6.54
N VAL A 249 -5.80 -3.33 -6.08
CA VAL A 249 -5.18 -3.69 -4.80
C VAL A 249 -6.03 -3.26 -3.62
N PHE A 250 -6.57 -2.05 -3.62
CA PHE A 250 -7.46 -1.58 -2.56
C PHE A 250 -8.69 -2.46 -2.42
N SER A 251 -9.29 -2.84 -3.55
CA SER A 251 -10.42 -3.75 -3.60
C SER A 251 -10.06 -5.11 -2.99
N GLY A 252 -8.92 -5.66 -3.42
CA GLY A 252 -8.40 -6.92 -2.91
C GLY A 252 -8.07 -6.86 -1.43
N GLN A 253 -7.50 -5.76 -0.92
CA GLN A 253 -7.13 -5.59 0.49
C GLN A 253 -8.34 -5.63 1.40
N ILE A 254 -9.46 -5.02 0.97
CA ILE A 254 -10.72 -5.04 1.73
C ILE A 254 -11.24 -6.48 1.84
N ILE A 255 -11.32 -7.20 0.72
CA ILE A 255 -11.77 -8.60 0.69
C ILE A 255 -10.85 -9.47 1.55
N PHE A 256 -9.54 -9.33 1.34
CA PHE A 256 -8.50 -10.03 2.08
C PHE A 256 -8.65 -9.82 3.60
N ASN A 257 -8.82 -8.58 4.04
CA ASN A 257 -8.96 -8.25 5.45
C ASN A 257 -10.19 -8.92 6.06
N ILE A 258 -11.36 -8.79 5.43
CA ILE A 258 -12.61 -9.37 5.93
C ILE A 258 -12.51 -10.89 5.99
N THR A 259 -12.06 -11.53 4.91
CA THR A 259 -11.95 -13.00 4.84
C THR A 259 -10.98 -13.54 5.88
N LEU A 260 -9.77 -12.96 6.00
CA LEU A 260 -8.78 -13.47 6.94
C LEU A 260 -9.12 -13.19 8.39
N LEU A 261 -9.75 -12.05 8.70
CA LEU A 261 -10.19 -11.79 10.08
C LEU A 261 -11.26 -12.80 10.51
N VAL A 262 -12.21 -13.16 9.64
CA VAL A 262 -13.21 -14.19 9.96
C VAL A 262 -12.55 -15.56 10.17
N VAL A 263 -11.60 -15.95 9.31
CA VAL A 263 -10.86 -17.22 9.45
C VAL A 263 -10.04 -17.24 10.75
N LEU A 264 -9.33 -16.15 11.07
CA LEU A 264 -8.52 -16.05 12.30
C LEU A 264 -9.38 -16.08 13.57
N LEU A 265 -10.54 -15.41 13.58
CA LEU A 265 -11.45 -15.44 14.71
C LEU A 265 -12.06 -16.84 14.90
N SER A 266 -12.41 -17.52 13.81
CA SER A 266 -12.84 -18.93 13.83
C SER A 266 -11.74 -19.84 14.40
N GLN A 267 -10.47 -19.64 13.99
CA GLN A 267 -9.33 -20.38 14.51
C GLN A 267 -9.18 -20.24 16.03
N LEU A 268 -9.34 -19.01 16.55
CA LEU A 268 -9.23 -18.70 17.97
C LEU A 268 -10.32 -19.36 18.83
N VAL A 269 -11.48 -19.66 18.25
CA VAL A 269 -12.57 -20.38 18.93
C VAL A 269 -12.41 -21.89 18.82
N SER A 270 -12.02 -22.40 17.65
CA SER A 270 -11.98 -23.83 17.38
C SER A 270 -10.70 -24.53 17.88
N THR A 271 -9.60 -23.79 18.08
CA THR A 271 -8.31 -24.37 18.51
C THR A 271 -8.17 -24.36 20.04
N GLU A 272 -7.45 -25.35 20.60
CA GLU A 272 -7.05 -25.32 22.00
C GLU A 272 -6.29 -24.02 22.34
N ARG A 273 -6.73 -23.38 23.43
CA ARG A 273 -6.22 -22.10 23.92
C ARG A 273 -4.86 -22.26 24.60
N THR A 274 -3.84 -22.59 23.81
CA THR A 274 -2.45 -22.50 24.26
C THR A 274 -1.96 -21.07 24.12
N ILE A 275 -1.06 -20.66 25.02
CA ILE A 275 -0.45 -19.32 25.00
C ILE A 275 0.21 -19.05 23.64
N MET A 276 0.90 -20.04 23.07
CA MET A 276 1.60 -19.89 21.79
C MET A 276 0.63 -19.65 20.62
N ASN A 277 -0.47 -20.40 20.55
CA ASN A 277 -1.49 -20.22 19.50
C ASN A 277 -2.16 -18.84 19.60
N LEU A 278 -2.47 -18.40 20.82
CA LEU A 278 -3.04 -17.06 21.07
C LEU A 278 -2.08 -15.95 20.63
N PHE A 279 -0.78 -16.08 20.92
CA PHE A 279 0.23 -15.11 20.49
C PHE A 279 0.41 -15.10 18.97
N ALA A 280 0.53 -16.26 18.32
CA ALA A 280 0.72 -16.35 16.88
C ALA A 280 -0.49 -15.78 16.11
N ALA A 281 -1.71 -16.14 16.51
CA ALA A 281 -2.94 -15.61 15.93
C ALA A 281 -3.10 -14.10 16.20
N GLY A 282 -2.80 -13.64 17.42
CA GLY A 282 -2.86 -12.23 17.79
C GLY A 282 -1.88 -11.35 17.01
N ILE A 283 -0.64 -11.82 16.81
CA ILE A 283 0.38 -11.13 15.99
C ILE A 283 -0.09 -11.04 14.53
N THR A 284 -0.66 -12.12 14.00
CA THR A 284 -1.12 -12.16 12.60
C THR A 284 -2.34 -11.27 12.39
N ALA A 285 -3.31 -11.29 13.31
CA ALA A 285 -4.44 -10.36 13.29
C ALA A 285 -3.96 -8.90 13.38
N THR A 286 -3.00 -8.61 14.26
CA THR A 286 -2.41 -7.27 14.38
C THR A 286 -1.72 -6.86 13.10
N ALA A 287 -0.95 -7.75 12.46
CA ALA A 287 -0.28 -7.46 11.19
C ALA A 287 -1.27 -7.14 10.07
N ILE A 288 -2.38 -7.89 9.97
CA ILE A 288 -3.45 -7.67 8.98
C ILE A 288 -4.17 -6.33 9.24
N LEU A 289 -4.48 -6.02 10.51
CA LEU A 289 -5.12 -4.77 10.90
C LEU A 289 -4.22 -3.56 10.65
N VAL A 290 -2.96 -3.63 11.08
CA VAL A 290 -1.98 -2.54 10.91
C VAL A 290 -1.67 -2.29 9.44
N SER A 291 -1.48 -3.34 8.62
CA SER A 291 -1.27 -3.17 7.18
C SER A 291 -2.48 -2.50 6.51
N THR A 292 -3.69 -2.92 6.87
CA THR A 292 -4.92 -2.32 6.33
C THR A 292 -5.12 -0.88 6.80
N ALA A 293 -4.78 -0.58 8.05
CA ALA A 293 -4.81 0.76 8.61
C ALA A 293 -3.89 1.71 7.83
N PHE A 294 -2.63 1.31 7.58
CA PHE A 294 -1.72 2.13 6.78
C PHE A 294 -2.25 2.41 5.37
N PHE A 295 -2.90 1.45 4.73
CA PHE A 295 -3.54 1.67 3.42
C PHE A 295 -4.61 2.74 3.48
N MET A 296 -5.54 2.60 4.42
CA MET A 296 -6.71 3.46 4.52
C MET A 296 -6.38 4.85 5.06
N TRP A 297 -5.42 4.95 5.98
CA TRP A 297 -4.96 6.23 6.51
C TRP A 297 -4.24 7.04 5.44
N ASN A 298 -3.27 6.46 4.72
CA ASN A 298 -2.57 7.21 3.67
C ASN A 298 -3.51 7.61 2.52
N ALA A 299 -4.47 6.76 2.14
CA ALA A 299 -5.49 7.12 1.16
C ALA A 299 -6.46 8.21 1.67
N GLY A 300 -6.81 8.17 2.96
CA GLY A 300 -7.62 9.18 3.63
C GLY A 300 -6.92 10.53 3.72
N ASP A 301 -5.62 10.54 4.03
CA ASP A 301 -4.80 11.76 4.10
C ASP A 301 -4.76 12.49 2.76
N VAL A 302 -4.73 11.76 1.62
CA VAL A 302 -4.86 12.38 0.29
C VAL A 302 -6.17 13.15 0.17
N THR A 303 -7.28 12.56 0.64
CA THR A 303 -8.61 13.16 0.56
C THR A 303 -8.68 14.43 1.43
N ILE A 304 -8.14 14.35 2.66
CA ILE A 304 -8.14 15.46 3.62
C ILE A 304 -7.29 16.62 3.07
N GLU A 305 -6.06 16.37 2.67
CA GLU A 305 -5.16 17.42 2.19
C GLU A 305 -5.67 18.06 0.89
N ALA A 306 -6.26 17.28 -0.01
CA ALA A 306 -6.90 17.82 -1.20
C ALA A 306 -8.09 18.74 -0.88
N SER A 307 -8.85 18.48 0.19
CA SER A 307 -10.00 19.30 0.57
C SER A 307 -9.62 20.69 1.08
N ASN A 308 -8.40 20.84 1.63
CA ASN A 308 -7.88 22.12 2.12
C ASN A 308 -7.48 23.08 0.99
N LEU A 309 -7.32 22.56 -0.24
CA LEU A 309 -6.78 23.32 -1.36
C LEU A 309 -7.66 24.49 -1.79
N ALA A 310 -8.98 24.31 -1.83
CA ALA A 310 -9.90 25.39 -2.19
C ALA A 310 -9.82 26.56 -1.21
N THR A 311 -9.64 26.27 0.08
CA THR A 311 -9.45 27.26 1.14
C THR A 311 -8.14 28.01 0.96
N ALA A 312 -7.05 27.30 0.64
CA ALA A 312 -5.76 27.93 0.36
C ALA A 312 -5.82 28.85 -0.87
N MET A 313 -6.50 28.42 -1.95
CA MET A 313 -6.75 29.27 -3.12
C MET A 313 -7.54 30.54 -2.77
N TYR A 314 -8.54 30.43 -1.89
CA TYR A 314 -9.31 31.58 -1.42
C TYR A 314 -8.44 32.58 -0.63
N PHE A 315 -7.52 32.09 0.19
CA PHE A 315 -6.60 32.91 0.99
C PHE A 315 -5.30 33.29 0.27
N SER A 316 -5.18 33.02 -1.03
CA SER A 316 -3.97 33.34 -1.80
C SER A 316 -3.66 34.84 -1.95
N GLY A 317 -4.55 35.74 -1.51
CA GLY A 317 -4.35 37.20 -1.62
C GLY A 317 -5.00 37.86 -2.84
N TRP A 318 -5.82 37.13 -3.61
CA TRP A 318 -6.50 37.65 -4.81
C TRP A 318 -7.29 38.95 -4.60
N TYR A 319 -7.79 39.19 -3.39
CA TYR A 319 -8.56 40.38 -3.02
C TYR A 319 -7.73 41.66 -3.03
N ASN A 320 -6.40 41.57 -3.03
CA ASN A 320 -5.49 42.71 -3.16
C ASN A 320 -5.34 43.21 -4.61
N CYS A 321 -5.88 42.49 -5.60
CA CYS A 321 -5.84 42.90 -7.01
C CYS A 321 -6.94 43.91 -7.35
N MET A 322 -6.60 45.00 -8.05
CA MET A 322 -7.47 46.13 -8.36
C MET A 322 -7.72 46.29 -9.88
N GLY A 323 -8.71 47.12 -10.26
CA GLY A 323 -8.94 47.48 -11.67
C GLY A 323 -9.28 46.30 -12.59
N ARG A 324 -8.70 46.28 -13.80
CA ARG A 324 -9.01 45.28 -14.85
C ARG A 324 -8.43 43.89 -14.56
N SER A 325 -7.26 43.79 -13.93
CA SER A 325 -6.63 42.53 -13.55
C SER A 325 -7.50 41.75 -12.56
N SER A 326 -8.15 42.47 -11.62
CA SER A 326 -9.04 41.92 -10.60
C SER A 326 -10.18 41.07 -11.21
N VAL A 327 -10.79 41.50 -12.31
CA VAL A 327 -11.90 40.76 -12.94
C VAL A 327 -11.42 39.42 -13.50
N ARG A 328 -10.24 39.40 -14.14
CA ARG A 328 -9.65 38.18 -14.71
C ARG A 328 -9.20 37.22 -13.61
N ILE A 329 -8.52 37.74 -12.59
CA ILE A 329 -8.01 36.96 -11.46
C ILE A 329 -9.16 36.33 -10.66
N ARG A 330 -10.22 37.10 -10.36
CA ARG A 330 -11.41 36.57 -9.66
C ARG A 330 -12.04 35.39 -10.38
N LYS A 331 -12.20 35.48 -11.71
CA LYS A 331 -12.72 34.37 -12.52
C LYS A 331 -11.81 33.14 -12.43
N MET A 332 -10.51 33.34 -12.53
CA MET A 332 -9.52 32.28 -12.44
C MET A 332 -9.53 31.59 -11.08
N VAL A 333 -9.59 32.36 -9.99
CA VAL A 333 -9.66 31.86 -8.61
C VAL A 333 -10.94 31.07 -8.39
N ILE A 334 -12.10 31.62 -8.75
CA ILE A 334 -13.40 30.96 -8.57
C ILE A 334 -13.44 29.63 -9.32
N LEU A 335 -13.02 29.61 -10.60
CA LEU A 335 -13.00 28.36 -11.38
C LEU A 335 -12.07 27.32 -10.78
N SER A 336 -10.89 27.75 -10.30
CA SER A 336 -9.92 26.84 -9.68
C SER A 336 -10.44 26.28 -8.36
N MET A 337 -11.09 27.12 -7.53
CA MET A 337 -11.76 26.68 -6.30
C MET A 337 -12.89 25.69 -6.59
N MET A 338 -13.72 25.94 -7.61
CA MET A 338 -14.79 25.01 -8.00
C MET A 338 -14.25 23.63 -8.40
N ILE A 339 -13.06 23.57 -9.01
CA ILE A 339 -12.39 22.31 -9.34
C ILE A 339 -11.82 21.66 -8.07
N ALA A 340 -11.12 22.43 -7.23
CA ALA A 340 -10.52 21.93 -5.99
C ALA A 340 -11.55 21.44 -4.96
N GLN A 341 -12.77 21.98 -4.98
CA GLN A 341 -13.88 21.52 -4.12
C GLN A 341 -14.44 20.15 -4.53
N LYS A 342 -14.11 19.64 -5.73
CA LYS A 342 -14.51 18.29 -6.10
C LYS A 342 -13.71 17.28 -5.27
N PRO A 343 -14.38 16.38 -4.52
CA PRO A 343 -13.70 15.54 -3.56
C PRO A 343 -12.76 14.55 -4.27
N VAL A 344 -11.50 14.54 -3.83
CA VAL A 344 -10.49 13.61 -4.31
C VAL A 344 -10.56 12.32 -3.49
N LEU A 345 -11.39 11.38 -3.92
CA LEU A 345 -11.62 10.12 -3.20
C LEU A 345 -10.80 8.97 -3.75
N MET A 346 -10.10 8.22 -2.90
CA MET A 346 -9.56 6.91 -3.25
C MET A 346 -10.62 5.85 -2.97
N LYS A 347 -10.96 5.00 -3.95
CA LYS A 347 -12.03 4.01 -3.80
C LYS A 347 -11.53 2.57 -3.98
N GLY A 348 -12.05 1.67 -3.17
CA GLY A 348 -11.94 0.22 -3.28
C GLY A 348 -13.30 -0.37 -3.66
N LEU A 349 -13.31 -1.45 -4.43
CA LEU A 349 -14.50 -2.08 -5.01
C LEU A 349 -15.38 -1.11 -5.84
N GLY A 350 -14.82 0.03 -6.26
CA GLY A 350 -15.56 1.10 -6.95
C GLY A 350 -16.50 1.93 -6.06
N VAL A 351 -16.83 1.46 -4.86
CA VAL A 351 -17.86 2.07 -4.00
C VAL A 351 -17.36 2.48 -2.62
N ILE A 352 -16.43 1.73 -2.02
CA ILE A 352 -15.94 2.00 -0.66
C ILE A 352 -14.85 3.08 -0.75
N VAL A 353 -15.10 4.24 -0.15
CA VAL A 353 -14.08 5.29 -0.01
C VAL A 353 -13.07 4.83 1.03
N LEU A 354 -11.77 4.85 0.71
CA LEU A 354 -10.72 4.52 1.66
C LEU A 354 -10.54 5.69 2.63
N SER A 355 -10.86 5.45 3.89
CA SER A 355 -10.80 6.46 4.96
C SER A 355 -10.63 5.78 6.32
N TYR A 356 -10.35 6.59 7.33
CA TYR A 356 -10.34 6.16 8.74
C TYR A 356 -11.68 5.53 9.16
N GLU A 357 -12.80 6.06 8.65
CA GLU A 357 -14.14 5.54 8.95
C GLU A 357 -14.36 4.16 8.32
N SER A 358 -13.97 3.99 7.05
CA SER A 358 -14.07 2.70 6.36
C SER A 358 -13.21 1.63 7.00
N TYR A 359 -12.04 1.99 7.55
CA TYR A 359 -11.22 1.07 8.33
C TYR A 359 -11.98 0.52 9.54
N VAL A 360 -12.54 1.40 10.37
CA VAL A 360 -13.34 0.99 11.54
C VAL A 360 -14.57 0.18 11.10
N SER A 361 -15.18 0.55 9.99
CA SER A 361 -16.31 -0.18 9.41
C SER A 361 -15.92 -1.62 9.05
N ILE A 362 -14.83 -1.87 8.33
CA ILE A 362 -14.50 -3.24 7.91
C ILE A 362 -14.11 -4.11 9.10
N VAL A 363 -13.42 -3.54 10.11
CA VAL A 363 -13.10 -4.28 11.35
C VAL A 363 -14.38 -4.69 12.07
N LYS A 364 -15.34 -3.77 12.21
CA LYS A 364 -16.66 -4.08 12.80
C LYS A 364 -17.41 -5.11 11.99
N SER A 365 -17.46 -4.96 10.66
CA SER A 365 -18.12 -5.91 9.76
C SER A 365 -17.53 -7.31 9.86
N SER A 366 -16.21 -7.43 9.97
CA SER A 366 -15.52 -8.72 10.12
C SER A 366 -15.90 -9.40 11.45
N TYR A 367 -15.93 -8.63 12.55
CA TYR A 367 -16.39 -9.13 13.84
C TYR A 367 -17.87 -9.53 13.80
N SER A 368 -18.74 -8.68 13.23
CA SER A 368 -20.17 -8.99 13.09
C SER A 368 -20.42 -10.24 12.25
N ALA A 369 -19.71 -10.42 11.13
CA ALA A 369 -19.81 -11.63 10.31
C ALA A 369 -19.40 -12.87 11.11
N PHE A 370 -18.31 -12.78 11.88
CA PHE A 370 -17.89 -13.85 12.77
C PHE A 370 -18.93 -14.17 13.85
N SER A 371 -19.49 -13.17 14.54
CA SER A 371 -20.53 -13.35 15.58
C SER A 371 -21.88 -13.86 15.07
N VAL A 372 -22.10 -13.87 13.76
CA VAL A 372 -23.29 -14.51 13.16
C VAL A 372 -23.03 -15.99 12.85
N ILE A 373 -21.78 -16.34 12.57
CA ILE A 373 -21.37 -17.72 12.26
C ILE A 373 -21.22 -18.56 13.54
N TYR A 374 -20.82 -17.94 14.65
CA TYR A 374 -20.62 -18.53 15.97
C TYR A 374 -21.44 -17.80 17.02
#